data_AF-A0A1F9B1J1-F1
#
_entry.id   AF-A0A1F9B1J1-F1
#
_cell.length_a   1.000
_cell.length_b   1.000
_cell.length_c   1.000
_cell.angle_alpha   90.00
_cell.angle_beta   90.00
_cell.angle_gamma   90.00
#
_symmetry.space_group_name_H-M   'P 1'
#
loop_
_entity.id
_entity.type
_entity.pdbx_description
1 polymer ?
#
loop_
_entity_poly.entity_id
_entity_poly.type
_entity_poly.pdbx_seq_one_letter_code
_entity_poly.pdbx_strand_id
1 'polypeptide(L)' 'MFIRSDCRYFIGEKPCKFKRLCEGCGFYEPMGKRVLIVKLGATGDVLRTTLILKPLKEEYAPSHIT' A
#
# COMPACT_ATOMS: atom_id res chain seq x y z
N MET A 1 -18.30 -9.75 12.25
CA MET A 1 -18.01 -8.76 11.18
C MET A 1 -16.60 -9.02 10.68
N PHE A 2 -16.45 -9.68 9.52
CA PHE A 2 -15.14 -10.07 8.99
C PHE A 2 -14.56 -8.92 8.15
N ILE A 3 -13.37 -8.46 8.50
CA ILE A 3 -12.67 -7.36 7.80
C ILE A 3 -11.28 -7.86 7.43
N ARG A 4 -10.92 -7.72 6.16
CA ARG A 4 -9.58 -8.04 5.66
C ARG A 4 -8.71 -6.78 5.64
N SER A 5 -7.99 -6.52 6.73
CA SER A 5 -7.11 -5.36 6.89
C SER A 5 -5.85 -5.41 6.04
N ASP A 6 -5.54 -6.57 5.46
CA ASP A 6 -4.44 -6.82 4.54
C ASP A 6 -4.79 -6.57 3.06
N CYS A 7 -6.03 -6.17 2.79
CA CYS A 7 -6.49 -5.77 1.46
C CYS A 7 -5.93 -4.40 1.08
N ARG A 8 -5.41 -4.22 -0.14
CA ARG A 8 -4.87 -2.93 -0.62
C ARG A 8 -5.90 -1.79 -0.64
N TYR A 9 -7.19 -2.13 -0.64
CA TYR A 9 -8.30 -1.18 -0.65
C TYR A 9 -8.85 -0.88 0.75
N PHE A 10 -8.26 -1.46 1.79
CA PHE A 10 -8.63 -1.17 3.16
C PHE A 10 -8.12 0.22 3.57
N ILE A 11 -9.01 1.07 4.08
CA ILE A 11 -8.71 2.48 4.43
C ILE A 11 -8.77 2.72 5.96
N GLY A 12 -9.36 1.81 6.73
CA GLY A 12 -9.46 1.90 8.20
C GLY A 12 -10.58 2.83 8.71
N GLU A 13 -10.70 4.05 8.16
CA GLU A 13 -11.72 5.03 8.58
C GLU A 13 -13.09 4.84 7.91
N LYS A 14 -13.12 4.24 6.71
CA LYS A 14 -14.33 4.10 5.88
C LYS A 14 -14.30 2.79 5.10
N PRO A 15 -15.46 2.31 4.60
CA PRO A 15 -15.50 1.14 3.74
C PRO A 15 -14.56 1.29 2.53
N CYS A 16 -14.04 0.17 2.04
CA CYS A 16 -13.24 0.17 0.82
C CYS A 16 -14.03 0.74 -0.37
N LYS A 17 -13.32 1.09 -1.46
CA LYS A 17 -13.94 1.69 -2.66
C LYS A 17 -15.14 0.90 -3.22
N PHE A 18 -15.19 -0.42 -2.99
CA PHE A 18 -16.24 -1.31 -3.48
C PHE A 18 -17.48 -1.39 -2.58
N LYS A 19 -17.40 -0.92 -1.32
CA LYS A 19 -18.52 -0.90 -0.36
C LYS A 19 -19.27 -2.24 -0.23
N ARG A 20 -18.57 -3.38 -0.36
CA ARG A 20 -19.11 -4.74 -0.20
C ARG A 20 -18.61 -5.38 1.10
N LEU A 21 -19.31 -6.43 1.54
CA LEU A 21 -18.82 -7.29 2.61
C LEU A 21 -17.50 -7.94 2.19
N CYS A 22 -16.57 -8.10 3.14
CA CYS A 22 -15.28 -8.74 2.86
C CYS A 22 -15.39 -10.25 2.68
N GLU A 23 -16.47 -10.86 3.18
CA GLU A 23 -16.77 -12.28 3.01
C GLU A 23 -17.14 -12.57 1.55
N GLY A 24 -16.39 -13.46 0.89
CA GLY A 24 -16.58 -13.75 -0.54
C GLY A 24 -16.26 -12.58 -1.50
N CYS A 25 -15.53 -11.56 -1.04
CA CYS A 25 -15.24 -10.39 -1.87
C CYS A 25 -14.33 -10.74 -3.07
N GLY A 26 -14.89 -10.76 -4.28
CA GLY A 26 -14.13 -10.97 -5.53
C GLY A 26 -13.16 -9.85 -5.93
N PHE A 27 -13.16 -8.74 -5.19
CA PHE A 27 -12.22 -7.63 -5.37
C PHE A 27 -11.13 -7.58 -4.30
N TYR A 28 -11.01 -8.65 -3.51
CA TYR A 28 -9.92 -8.77 -2.55
C TYR A 28 -8.57 -8.82 -3.29
N GLU A 29 -7.70 -7.87 -2.97
CA GLU A 29 -6.33 -7.84 -3.45
C GLU A 29 -5.38 -7.65 -2.26
N PRO A 30 -4.46 -8.59 -1.98
CA PRO A 30 -3.51 -8.44 -0.90
C PRO A 30 -2.54 -7.28 -1.18
N MET A 31 -2.02 -6.65 -0.12
CA MET A 31 -1.00 -5.61 -0.22
C MET A 31 0.33 -6.08 -0.83
N GLY A 32 0.60 -7.39 -0.79
CA GLY A 32 1.85 -7.99 -1.30
C GLY A 32 3.05 -7.71 -0.40
N LYS A 33 4.24 -7.58 -1.00
CA LYS A 33 5.50 -7.32 -0.25
C LYS A 33 5.43 -5.98 0.49
N ARG A 34 5.82 -5.94 1.77
CA ARG A 34 5.90 -4.69 2.53
C ARG A 34 7.33 -4.14 2.49
N VAL A 35 7.48 -2.92 2.00
CA VAL A 35 8.76 -2.23 1.90
C VAL A 35 8.68 -0.99 2.78
N LEU A 36 9.60 -0.85 3.74
CA LEU A 36 9.71 0.31 4.60
C LEU A 36 10.90 1.15 4.13
N ILE A 37 10.68 2.43 3.84
CA ILE A 37 11.74 3.37 3.46
C ILE A 37 11.99 4.33 4.61
N VAL A 38 13.15 4.20 5.27
CA VAL A 38 13.57 5.12 6.33
C VAL A 38 14.59 6.11 5.75
N LYS A 39 14.26 7.39 5.75
CA LYS A 39 15.13 8.47 5.26
C LYS A 39 15.27 9.56 6.34
N LEU A 40 16.46 9.67 6.92
CA LEU A 40 16.76 10.57 8.05
C LEU A 40 17.44 11.88 7.59
N GLY A 41 16.97 12.48 6.50
CA GLY A 41 17.60 13.64 5.85
C GLY A 41 16.73 14.89 5.81
N ALA A 42 17.30 16.00 5.33
CA ALA A 42 16.57 17.24 5.06
C ALA A 42 15.61 17.07 3.86
N THR A 43 14.56 17.90 3.80
CA THR A 43 13.51 17.83 2.76
C THR A 43 14.03 17.79 1.33
N GLY A 44 15.11 18.54 1.03
CA GLY A 44 15.71 18.54 -0.31
C GLY A 44 16.27 17.19 -0.74
N ASP A 45 16.82 16.42 0.21
CA ASP A 45 17.32 15.07 -0.04
C ASP A 45 16.17 14.06 -0.17
N VAL A 46 15.11 14.23 0.63
CA VAL A 46 13.87 13.43 0.51
C VAL A 46 13.29 13.55 -0.90
N LEU A 47 13.16 14.77 -1.44
CA LEU A 47 12.65 15.00 -2.79
C LEU A 47 13.48 14.28 -3.87
N ARG A 48 14.82 14.35 -3.79
CA ARG A 48 15.71 13.63 -4.72
C ARG A 48 15.53 12.12 -4.63
N THR A 49 15.30 11.58 -3.42
CA THR A 49 15.06 10.15 -3.24
C THR A 49 13.70 9.69 -3.73
N THR A 50 12.69 10.55 -3.94
CA THR A 50 11.38 10.13 -4.47
C THR A 50 11.48 9.44 -5.84
N LEU A 51 12.53 9.73 -6.61
CA LEU A 51 12.80 9.12 -7.91
C LEU A 51 12.96 7.59 -7.83
N ILE A 52 13.36 7.05 -6.67
CA ILE A 52 13.54 5.59 -6.50
C ILE A 52 12.21 4.86 -6.24
N LEU A 53 11.14 5.57 -5.88
CA LEU A 53 9.87 4.96 -5.47
C LEU A 53 9.20 4.20 -6.62
N LYS A 54 9.23 4.74 -7.84
CA LYS A 54 8.62 4.10 -9.01
C LYS A 54 9.38 2.83 -9.42
N PRO A 55 10.71 2.86 -9.62
CA PRO A 55 11.48 1.64 -9.90
C PRO A 55 11.30 0.56 -8.82
N LEU A 56 11.35 0.92 -7.53
CA LEU A 56 11.10 -0.02 -6.44
C LEU A 56 9.69 -0.61 -6.49
N LYS A 57 8.68 0.20 -6.85
CA LYS A 57 7.31 -0.28 -6.97
C LYS A 57 7.17 -1.30 -8.08
N GLU A 58 7.82 -1.07 -9.22
CA GLU A 58 7.77 -1.93 -10.40
C GLU A 58 8.50 -3.25 -10.15
N GLU A 59 9.70 -3.20 -9.55
CA GLU A 59 10.50 -4.39 -9.25
C GLU A 59 9.84 -5.32 -8.23
N TYR A 60 9.20 -4.75 -7.20
CA TYR A 60 8.60 -5.52 -6.10
C TYR A 60 7.08 -5.66 -6.21
N ALA A 61 6.46 -5.37 -7.36
CA ALA A 61 5.02 -5.48 -7.53
C ALA A 61 4.50 -6.95 -7.40
N PRO A 62 3.35 -7.18 -6.74
CA PRO A 62 2.60 -6.26 -5.91
C PRO A 62 3.29 -6.01 -4.56
N SER A 63 3.39 -4.75 -4.17
CA SER A 63 3.97 -4.33 -2.89
C SER A 63 3.17 -3.20 -2.24
N HIS A 64 3.47 -2.90 -0.99
CA HIS A 64 3.05 -1.72 -0.26
C HIS A 64 4.32 -1.05 0.27
N ILE A 65 4.55 0.19 -0.15
CA ILE A 65 5.71 0.99 0.27
C ILE A 65 5.22 1.96 1.34
N THR A 66 5.90 2.00 2.49
CA THR A 66 5.59 2.86 3.64
C THR A 66 6.81 3.70 4.00
#